data_AF-A0A942MHB3-F1
#
_entry.id   AF-A0A942MHB3-F1
#
_cell.length_a   1.000
_cell.length_b   1.000
_cell.length_c   1.000
_cell.angle_alpha   90.00
_cell.angle_beta   90.00
_cell.angle_gamma   90.00
#
_symmetry.space_group_name_H-M   'P 1'
#
loop_
_entity.id
_entity.type
_entity.pdbx_description
1 polymer ?
#
loop_
_entity_poly.entity_id
_entity_poly.type
_entity_poly.pdbx_seq_one_letter_code
_entity_poly.pdbx_strand_id
1 'polypeptide(L)'
;MVSLALVLAERKLEIKKVLFVGMALAVIVFGVRLLPLTFGVHTIIFIIALAALLNMATKANLSKCLLFALIAEIALIITEMAVVGVILYFIGLDFDYILSNSFLRIIVGWPQIIIVLLIALGINKRLNKTNSLSELS
;
A
#
# COMPACT_ATOMS: atom_id res chain seq x y z
N MET A 1 -0.73 -0.71 0.59
CA MET A 1 0.74 -0.59 0.67
C MET A 1 1.38 -1.24 1.91
N VAL A 2 0.82 -1.13 3.12
CA VAL A 2 1.47 -1.59 4.37
C VAL A 2 1.93 -3.06 4.34
N SER A 3 1.05 -3.98 3.96
CA SER A 3 1.39 -5.41 3.88
C SER A 3 2.52 -5.68 2.88
N LEU A 4 2.51 -4.99 1.73
CA LEU A 4 3.55 -5.11 0.71
C LEU A 4 4.89 -4.60 1.23
N ALA A 5 4.90 -3.43 1.88
CA ALA A 5 6.12 -2.86 2.43
C ALA A 5 6.71 -3.71 3.57
N LEU A 6 5.85 -4.31 4.42
CA LEU A 6 6.27 -5.24 5.48
C LEU A 6 6.84 -6.54 4.90
N VAL A 7 6.26 -7.11 3.84
CA VAL A 7 6.81 -8.29 3.15
C VAL A 7 8.18 -8.02 2.55
N LEU A 8 8.41 -6.79 2.07
CA LEU A 8 9.72 -6.39 1.53
C LEU A 8 10.74 -6.14 2.65
N ALA A 9 10.30 -5.58 3.78
CA ALA A 9 11.15 -5.30 4.93
C ALA A 9 11.48 -6.55 5.76
N GLU A 10 10.54 -7.48 5.88
CA GLU A 10 10.65 -8.71 6.67
C GLU A 10 10.29 -9.92 5.82
N ARG A 11 11.11 -10.98 5.89
CA ARG A 11 10.87 -12.22 5.13
C ARG A 11 9.62 -13.02 5.60
N LYS A 12 9.01 -12.66 6.72
CA LYS A 12 7.78 -13.28 7.25
C LYS A 12 6.78 -12.20 7.65
N LEU A 13 5.56 -12.28 7.09
CA LEU A 13 4.45 -11.43 7.53
C LEU A 13 3.96 -11.84 8.91
N GLU A 14 4.26 -11.03 9.92
CA GLU A 14 3.60 -11.12 11.22
C GLU A 14 2.33 -10.27 11.21
N ILE A 15 1.16 -10.92 11.30
CA ILE A 15 -0.16 -10.25 11.28
C ILE A 15 -0.27 -9.16 12.36
N LYS A 16 0.34 -9.39 13.54
CA LYS A 16 0.37 -8.40 14.64
C LYS A 16 1.06 -7.09 14.21
N LYS A 17 2.21 -7.18 13.52
CA LYS A 17 2.93 -6.01 13.00
C LYS A 17 2.16 -5.31 11.90
N VAL A 18 1.51 -6.08 11.01
CA VAL A 18 0.66 -5.53 9.94
C VAL A 18 -0.49 -4.72 10.52
N LEU A 19 -1.18 -5.26 11.54
CA LEU A 19 -2.26 -4.55 12.22
C LEU A 19 -1.76 -3.29 12.92
N PHE A 20 -0.64 -3.37 13.64
CA PHE A 20 -0.07 -2.22 14.33
C PHE A 20 0.35 -1.09 13.37
N VAL A 21 1.17 -1.40 12.37
CA VAL A 21 1.63 -0.43 11.36
C VAL A 21 0.45 0.09 10.54
N GLY A 22 -0.48 -0.79 10.17
CA GLY A 22 -1.66 -0.44 9.40
C GLY A 22 -2.59 0.51 10.13
N MET A 23 -2.87 0.25 11.40
CA MET A 23 -3.73 1.09 12.22
C MET A 23 -3.08 2.45 12.49
N ALA A 24 -1.79 2.47 12.84
CA ALA A 24 -1.05 3.72 13.04
C ALA A 24 -1.04 4.58 11.76
N LEU A 25 -0.77 3.96 10.61
CA LEU A 25 -0.79 4.67 9.33
C LEU A 25 -2.20 5.15 8.96
N ALA A 26 -3.25 4.37 9.24
CA ALA A 26 -4.63 4.78 8.98
C ALA A 26 -5.01 6.06 9.75
N VAL A 27 -4.59 6.17 11.03
CA VAL A 27 -4.80 7.38 11.83
C VAL A 27 -4.07 8.59 11.22
N ILE A 28 -2.80 8.40 10.81
CA ILE A 28 -2.02 9.46 10.16
C ILE A 28 -2.67 9.90 8.85
N VAL A 29 -3.06 8.94 8.01
CA VAL A 29 -3.71 9.19 6.72
C VAL A 29 -5.01 9.96 6.91
N PHE A 30 -5.82 9.56 7.88
CA PHE A 30 -7.07 10.26 8.20
C PHE A 30 -6.81 11.70 8.62
N GLY A 31 -5.90 11.93 9.56
CA GLY A 31 -5.57 13.29 10.04
C GLY A 31 -5.01 14.19 8.93
N VAL A 32 -4.09 13.67 8.12
CA VAL A 32 -3.47 14.42 7.03
C VAL A 32 -4.46 14.71 5.91
N ARG A 33 -5.45 13.85 5.65
CA ARG A 33 -6.52 14.10 4.65
C ARG A 33 -7.50 15.19 5.06
N LEU A 34 -7.59 15.52 6.35
CA LEU A 34 -8.39 16.65 6.83
C LEU A 34 -7.71 18.01 6.57
N LEU A 35 -6.40 18.00 6.27
CA LEU A 35 -5.67 19.21 5.93
C LEU A 35 -5.90 19.55 4.44
N PRO A 36 -6.07 20.84 4.09
CA PRO A 36 -6.23 21.29 2.71
C PRO A 36 -4.88 21.32 1.99
N LEU A 37 -4.23 20.16 1.83
CA LEU A 37 -2.98 20.04 1.08
C LEU A 37 -3.28 19.62 -0.37
N THR A 38 -2.36 19.95 -1.27
CA THR A 38 -2.46 19.54 -2.67
C THR A 38 -2.23 18.03 -2.80
N PHE A 39 -2.86 17.46 -3.83
CA PHE A 39 -2.63 16.08 -4.23
C PHE A 39 -1.13 15.90 -4.54
N GLY A 40 -0.48 14.92 -3.90
CA GLY A 40 0.98 14.70 -3.96
C GLY A 40 1.70 15.00 -2.65
N VAL A 41 1.39 16.10 -1.96
CA VAL A 41 2.00 16.40 -0.64
C VAL A 41 1.58 15.36 0.39
N HIS A 42 0.29 14.98 0.38
CA HIS A 42 -0.21 13.89 1.20
C HIS A 42 0.57 12.58 0.96
N THR A 43 0.86 12.25 -0.30
CA THR A 43 1.58 11.03 -0.67
C THR A 43 2.99 11.02 -0.12
N ILE A 44 3.72 12.14 -0.21
CA ILE A 44 5.08 12.26 0.36
C ILE A 44 5.03 12.05 1.87
N ILE A 45 4.06 12.67 2.56
CA ILE A 45 3.87 12.49 4.01
C ILE A 45 3.60 11.03 4.34
N PHE A 46 2.76 10.33 3.56
CA PHE A 46 2.44 8.91 3.78
C PHE A 46 3.65 8.00 3.57
N ILE A 47 4.49 8.28 2.57
CA ILE A 47 5.74 7.54 2.34
C ILE A 47 6.67 7.67 3.54
N ILE A 48 6.87 8.90 4.03
CA ILE A 48 7.74 9.18 5.20
C ILE A 48 7.17 8.50 6.45
N ALA A 49 5.87 8.64 6.70
CA ALA A 49 5.20 8.02 7.84
C ALA A 49 5.30 6.48 7.80
N LEU A 50 5.06 5.88 6.64
CA LEU A 50 5.18 4.43 6.45
C LEU A 50 6.62 3.96 6.67
N ALA A 51 7.61 4.69 6.15
CA ALA A 51 9.03 4.37 6.35
C ALA A 51 9.43 4.42 7.84
N ALA A 52 8.96 5.42 8.59
CA ALA A 52 9.20 5.53 10.03
C ALA A 52 8.54 4.38 10.80
N LEU A 53 7.27 4.07 10.51
CA LEU A 53 6.56 2.96 11.15
C LEU A 53 7.20 1.59 10.84
N LEU A 54 7.68 1.39 9.61
CA LEU A 54 8.44 0.20 9.22
C LEU A 54 9.75 0.10 10.01
N ASN A 55 10.51 1.20 10.12
CA ASN A 55 11.74 1.22 10.90
C ASN A 55 11.47 0.85 12.38
N MET A 56 10.40 1.39 12.96
CA MET A 56 9.99 1.06 14.33
C MET A 56 9.58 -0.42 14.49
N ALA A 57 8.80 -0.97 13.55
CA ALA A 57 8.28 -2.33 13.63
C ALA A 57 9.32 -3.41 13.35
N THR A 58 10.27 -3.14 12.44
CA THR A 58 11.22 -4.12 11.90
C THR A 58 12.66 -3.91 12.39
N LYS A 59 12.96 -2.74 12.97
CA LYS A 59 14.32 -2.29 13.34
C LYS A 59 15.31 -2.28 12.16
N ALA A 60 14.85 -2.33 10.91
CA ALA A 60 15.68 -2.24 9.73
C ALA A 60 16.18 -0.81 9.47
N ASN A 61 17.27 -0.64 8.71
CA ASN A 61 17.80 0.70 8.39
C ASN A 61 16.76 1.59 7.71
N LEU A 62 16.64 2.85 8.17
CA LEU A 62 15.64 3.80 7.68
C LEU A 62 15.68 3.98 6.16
N SER A 63 16.87 4.02 5.55
CA SER A 63 17.01 4.13 4.09
C SER A 63 16.38 2.95 3.35
N LYS A 64 16.46 1.72 3.90
CA LYS A 64 15.79 0.55 3.34
C LYS A 64 14.28 0.63 3.52
N CYS A 65 13.82 1.05 4.70
CA CYS A 65 12.40 1.24 4.96
C CYS A 65 11.78 2.30 4.04
N LEU A 66 12.50 3.37 3.75
CA LEU A 66 12.09 4.41 2.80
C LEU A 66 11.97 3.84 1.38
N LEU A 67 12.95 3.07 0.94
CA LEU A 67 12.90 2.37 -0.36
C LEU A 67 11.68 1.44 -0.45
N PHE A 68 11.41 0.65 0.59
CA PHE A 68 10.26 -0.27 0.61
C PHE A 68 8.93 0.45 0.64
N ALA A 69 8.81 1.55 1.39
CA ALA A 69 7.63 2.40 1.39
C ALA A 69 7.38 3.00 0.00
N LEU A 70 8.44 3.47 -0.68
CA LEU A 70 8.36 4.04 -2.01
C LEU A 70 7.95 2.99 -3.06
N ILE A 71 8.55 1.79 -3.03
CA ILE A 71 8.14 0.67 -3.89
C ILE A 71 6.67 0.32 -3.67
N ALA A 72 6.23 0.27 -2.41
CA ALA A 72 4.86 -0.08 -2.08
C ALA A 72 3.85 0.95 -2.56
N GLU A 73 4.19 2.25 -2.53
CA GLU A 73 3.33 3.30 -3.08
C GLU A 73 3.36 3.39 -4.59
N ILE A 74 4.50 3.16 -5.24
CA ILE A 74 4.54 3.06 -6.70
C ILE A 74 3.64 1.89 -7.16
N ALA A 75 3.73 0.73 -6.50
CA ALA A 75 2.87 -0.40 -6.80
C ALA A 75 1.38 -0.07 -6.61
N LEU A 76 1.03 0.68 -5.56
CA LEU A 76 -0.33 1.15 -5.33
C LEU A 76 -0.80 2.09 -6.46
N ILE A 77 0.00 3.10 -6.81
CA ILE A 77 -0.31 4.08 -7.86
C ILE A 77 -0.50 3.40 -9.21
N ILE A 78 0.41 2.49 -9.60
CA ILE A 78 0.29 1.75 -10.86
C ILE A 78 -1.01 0.95 -10.88
N THR A 79 -1.32 0.27 -9.77
CA THR A 79 -2.55 -0.52 -9.65
C THR A 79 -3.79 0.36 -9.72
N GLU A 80 -3.78 1.52 -9.07
CA GLU A 80 -4.88 2.48 -9.08
C GLU A 80 -5.11 3.03 -10.49
N MET A 81 -4.05 3.45 -11.19
CA MET A 81 -4.15 3.93 -12.57
C MET A 81 -4.64 2.85 -13.52
N ALA A 82 -4.20 1.60 -13.36
CA ALA A 82 -4.67 0.47 -14.14
C ALA A 82 -6.17 0.18 -13.90
N VAL A 83 -6.60 0.16 -12.63
CA VAL A 83 -8.01 -0.07 -12.25
C VAL A 83 -8.91 1.04 -12.78
N VAL A 84 -8.54 2.30 -12.54
CA VAL A 84 -9.29 3.46 -13.02
C VAL A 84 -9.35 3.45 -14.55
N GLY A 85 -8.22 3.20 -15.23
CA GLY A 85 -8.18 3.11 -16.69
C GLY A 85 -9.11 2.03 -17.27
N VAL A 86 -9.14 0.84 -16.66
CA VAL A 86 -10.05 -0.24 -17.04
C VAL A 86 -11.51 0.18 -16.81
N ILE A 87 -11.81 0.78 -15.66
CA ILE A 87 -13.17 1.24 -15.34
C ILE A 87 -13.65 2.31 -16.32
N LEU A 88 -12.82 3.32 -16.60
CA LEU A 88 -13.14 4.37 -17.57
C LEU A 88 -13.36 3.78 -18.97
N TYR A 89 -12.53 2.82 -19.38
CA TYR A 89 -12.65 2.16 -20.70
C TYR A 89 -13.94 1.35 -20.84
N PHE A 90 -14.31 0.54 -19.83
CA PHE A 90 -15.47 -0.34 -19.91
C PHE A 90 -16.81 0.35 -19.59
N ILE A 91 -16.81 1.33 -18.68
CA ILE A 91 -18.05 2.02 -18.26
C ILE A 91 -18.30 3.30 -19.08
N GLY A 92 -17.27 3.84 -19.75
CA GLY A 92 -17.40 5.03 -20.59
C GLY A 92 -17.74 6.31 -19.81
N LEU A 93 -17.50 6.31 -18.50
CA LEU A 93 -17.68 7.48 -17.65
C LEU A 93 -16.48 8.41 -17.74
N ASP A 94 -16.71 9.72 -17.63
CA ASP A 94 -15.63 10.69 -17.51
C ASP A 94 -15.00 10.67 -16.12
N PHE A 95 -13.70 10.97 -16.06
CA PHE A 95 -12.95 11.03 -14.81
C PHE A 95 -13.52 12.07 -13.84
N ASP A 96 -13.99 13.22 -14.35
CA ASP A 96 -14.61 14.27 -13.57
C ASP A 96 -15.97 13.84 -12.97
N TYR A 97 -16.68 12.94 -13.64
CA TYR A 97 -17.93 12.37 -13.13
C TYR A 97 -17.68 11.43 -11.95
N ILE A 98 -16.60 10.64 -12.00
CA ILE A 98 -16.19 9.78 -10.89
C ILE A 98 -15.73 10.62 -9.68
N LEU A 99 -15.02 11.74 -9.93
CA LEU A 99 -14.54 12.62 -8.86
C LEU A 99 -15.66 13.41 -8.16
N SER A 100 -16.67 13.83 -8.92
CA SER A 100 -17.83 14.57 -8.39
C SER A 100 -18.82 13.69 -7.62
N ASN A 101 -18.87 12.39 -7.91
CA ASN A 101 -19.76 11.45 -7.24
C ASN A 101 -19.04 10.65 -6.13
N SER A 102 -19.33 10.97 -4.87
CA SER A 102 -18.70 10.32 -3.71
C SER A 102 -18.92 8.80 -3.67
N PHE A 103 -20.05 8.29 -4.15
CA PHE A 103 -20.35 6.86 -4.16
C PHE A 103 -19.49 6.12 -5.19
N LEU A 104 -19.39 6.66 -6.42
CA LEU A 104 -18.53 6.10 -7.46
C LEU A 104 -17.07 6.13 -7.03
N ARG A 105 -16.63 7.21 -6.39
CA ARG A 105 -15.25 7.33 -5.88
C ARG A 105 -14.90 6.25 -4.85
N ILE A 106 -15.86 5.82 -4.04
CA ILE A 106 -15.68 4.71 -3.09
C ILE A 106 -15.59 3.38 -3.83
N ILE A 107 -16.53 3.09 -4.74
CA ILE A 107 -16.56 1.82 -5.48
C ILE A 107 -15.31 1.64 -6.33
N VAL A 108 -14.90 2.68 -7.06
CA VAL A 108 -13.68 2.70 -7.87
C VAL A 108 -12.42 2.59 -7.00
N GLY A 109 -12.52 2.96 -5.72
CA GLY A 109 -11.47 2.92 -4.70
C GLY A 109 -11.11 1.52 -4.16
N TRP A 110 -12.04 0.57 -4.23
CA TRP A 110 -11.92 -0.73 -3.57
C TRP A 110 -11.12 -1.78 -4.35
N PRO A 111 -11.27 -1.92 -5.69
CA PRO A 111 -10.59 -2.97 -6.44
C PRO A 111 -9.06 -2.91 -6.33
N GLN A 112 -8.46 -1.71 -6.32
CA GLN A 112 -7.00 -1.55 -6.17
C GLN A 112 -6.49 -2.02 -4.81
N ILE A 113 -7.29 -1.86 -3.74
CA ILE A 113 -6.93 -2.34 -2.40
C ILE A 113 -6.84 -3.87 -2.40
N ILE A 114 -7.82 -4.53 -3.01
CA ILE A 114 -7.87 -5.99 -3.12
C ILE A 114 -6.68 -6.51 -3.91
N ILE A 115 -6.35 -5.89 -5.05
CA ILE A 115 -5.23 -6.32 -5.90
C ILE A 115 -3.90 -6.21 -5.14
N VAL A 116 -3.63 -5.08 -4.48
CA VAL A 116 -2.38 -4.90 -3.72
C VAL A 116 -2.28 -5.87 -2.55
N LEU A 117 -3.40 -6.21 -1.91
CA LEU A 117 -3.43 -7.25 -0.88
C LEU A 117 -3.08 -8.63 -1.44
N LEU A 118 -3.64 -9.00 -2.59
CA LEU A 118 -3.35 -10.28 -3.26
C LEU A 118 -1.87 -10.37 -3.68
N ILE A 119 -1.28 -9.28 -4.19
CA ILE A 119 0.15 -9.21 -4.52
C ILE A 119 1.00 -9.49 -3.27
N ALA A 120 0.69 -8.82 -2.14
CA ALA A 120 1.43 -9.03 -0.90
C ALA A 120 1.33 -10.48 -0.40
N LEU A 121 0.15 -11.10 -0.46
CA LEU A 121 -0.05 -12.51 -0.10
C LEU A 121 0.71 -13.46 -1.03
N GLY A 122 0.73 -13.18 -2.33
CA GLY A 122 1.47 -13.97 -3.32
C GLY A 122 2.97 -13.97 -3.06
N ILE A 123 3.55 -12.79 -2.78
CA ILE A 123 4.98 -12.65 -2.45
C ILE A 123 5.29 -13.39 -1.14
N ASN A 124 4.48 -13.22 -0.10
CA ASN A 124 4.67 -13.92 1.18
C ASN A 124 4.64 -15.45 1.02
N LYS A 125 3.75 -15.99 0.18
CA LYS A 125 3.68 -17.44 -0.09
C LYS A 125 4.96 -17.94 -0.79
N ARG A 126 5.51 -17.17 -1.73
CA ARG A 126 6.77 -17.52 -2.41
C ARG A 126 7.96 -17.48 -1.46
N LEU A 127 8.07 -16.44 -0.63
CA LEU A 127 9.16 -16.30 0.35
C LEU A 127 9.14 -17.42 1.40
N ASN A 128 7.96 -17.81 1.90
CA ASN A 128 7.85 -18.93 2.83
C ASN A 128 8.22 -20.28 2.21
N LYS A 129 7.90 -20.49 0.92
CA LYS A 129 8.28 -21.71 0.19
C LYS A 129 9.80 -21.82 -0.03
N THR A 130 10.49 -20.70 -0.25
CA THR A 130 11.95 -20.69 -0.40
C THR A 130 12.66 -20.98 0.93
N ASN A 131 12.17 -20.43 2.05
CA ASN A 131 12.76 -20.73 3.37
C ASN A 131 12.59 -22.20 3.77
N SER A 132 11.46 -22.85 3.44
CA SER A 132 11.26 -24.28 3.71
C SER A 132 12.18 -25.19 2.89
N LEU A 133 12.68 -24.73 1.75
CA LEU A 133 13.61 -25.50 0.91
C LEU A 133 15.06 -25.33 1.38
N SER A 134 15.43 -24.17 1.93
CA SER A 134 16.76 -23.94 2.51
C SER A 134 16.95 -24.59 3.88
N GLU A 135 15.87 -24.93 4.59
CA GLU A 135 15.95 -25.69 5.86
C GLU A 135 16.07 -27.21 5.63
N LEU A 136 15.90 -27.68 4.39
CA LEU A 136 15.99 -29.09 3.99
C LEU A 136 17.26 -29.44 3.19
N SER A 137 18.14 -28.46 2.96
CA SER A 137 19.42 -28.57 2.22
C SER A 137 20.61 -28.32 3.13
#